data_AF-A0A8C0FRV2-F1
#
_entry.id   AF-A0A8C0FRV2-F1
#
_cell.length_a   1.000
_cell.length_b   1.000
_cell.length_c   1.000
_cell.angle_alpha   90.00
_cell.angle_beta   90.00
_cell.angle_gamma   90.00
#
_symmetry.space_group_name_H-M   'P 1'
#
loop_
_entity.id
_entity.type
_entity.pdbx_description
1 polymer ?
#
loop_
_entity_poly.entity_id
_entity_poly.type
_entity_poly.pdbx_seq_one_letter_code
_entity_poly.pdbx_strand_id
1 'polypeptide(L)'
;MLNVISLRFAAGRRPSLDKPSFCCFSAPSWFLGGSQGCRDTRLQGHRGAGTRSCRYTRLQGHTGAGSHGCGDTRLQGHRGAGTRSCRYTRLQGHTGAGSHGCGDTRLQGHRGAGTRSCRYTRLQGHTGAGSHGCGDTRLQGHRGAGTRSCRYTRLQGHTGAGSHGCGDTRLQGHRGAGTRSCRYTRLQGHMGAGTHVSPALPPVCY
;
A
#
# COMPACT_ATOMS: atom_id res chain seq x y z
N MET A 1 48.59 -2.11 15.57
CA MET A 1 48.05 -3.36 14.99
C MET A 1 46.56 -3.42 15.28
N LEU A 2 45.70 -3.56 14.27
CA LEU A 2 44.23 -3.60 14.44
C LEU A 2 43.69 -4.80 13.66
N ASN A 3 42.86 -5.60 14.32
CA ASN A 3 42.50 -6.95 13.89
C ASN A 3 41.46 -6.92 12.74
N VAL A 4 41.86 -7.34 11.53
CA VAL A 4 40.97 -7.44 10.37
C VAL A 4 40.17 -8.74 10.44
N ILE A 5 39.00 -8.70 11.08
CA ILE A 5 38.09 -9.85 11.15
C ILE A 5 37.47 -10.10 9.77
N SER A 6 38.07 -11.03 9.02
CA SER A 6 37.58 -11.49 7.71
C SER A 6 36.37 -12.40 7.85
N LEU A 7 35.15 -11.85 7.72
CA LEU A 7 33.92 -12.62 7.62
C LEU A 7 33.77 -13.21 6.22
N ARG A 8 34.00 -14.53 6.09
CA ARG A 8 33.92 -15.26 4.81
C ARG A 8 32.48 -15.30 4.27
N PHE A 9 32.32 -14.98 2.98
CA PHE A 9 31.08 -15.24 2.23
C PHE A 9 30.87 -16.75 2.03
N ALA A 10 29.77 -17.31 2.55
CA ALA A 10 29.38 -18.69 2.30
C ALA A 10 28.23 -18.76 1.27
N ALA A 11 28.59 -18.78 -0.02
CA ALA A 11 27.65 -19.04 -1.11
C ALA A 11 27.37 -20.56 -1.23
N GLY A 12 26.40 -21.08 -0.48
CA GLY A 12 26.06 -22.50 -0.46
C GLY A 12 24.69 -22.82 -1.06
N ARG A 13 24.65 -23.45 -2.26
CA ARG A 13 23.44 -24.15 -2.74
C ARG A 13 23.40 -25.56 -2.14
N ARG A 14 22.35 -25.94 -1.41
CA ARG A 14 21.81 -27.32 -1.32
C ARG A 14 20.32 -27.29 -0.93
N PRO A 15 19.44 -28.13 -1.51
CA PRO A 15 18.04 -28.21 -1.14
C PRO A 15 17.75 -29.43 -0.23
N SER A 16 17.52 -29.23 1.07
CA SER A 16 16.80 -30.21 1.96
C SER A 16 16.76 -29.78 3.43
N LEU A 17 15.74 -30.26 4.16
CA LEU A 17 15.46 -30.21 5.61
C LEU A 17 14.95 -28.90 6.24
N ASP A 18 13.89 -29.08 7.04
CA ASP A 18 13.16 -28.09 7.81
C ASP A 18 13.98 -27.39 8.91
N LYS A 19 14.50 -26.20 8.61
CA LYS A 19 14.89 -25.21 9.62
C LYS A 19 14.32 -23.84 9.26
N PRO A 20 13.73 -23.08 10.21
CA PRO A 20 13.21 -21.75 9.92
C PRO A 20 14.36 -20.77 9.65
N SER A 21 14.60 -20.45 8.37
CA SER A 21 15.60 -19.47 7.97
C SER A 21 15.19 -18.04 8.37
N PHE A 22 15.72 -17.57 9.50
CA PHE A 22 15.63 -16.18 9.94
C PHE A 22 16.76 -15.35 9.31
N CYS A 23 16.40 -14.30 8.57
CA CYS A 23 17.34 -13.38 7.94
C CYS A 23 17.30 -12.02 8.65
N CYS A 24 18.11 -11.87 9.70
CA CYS A 24 18.31 -10.62 10.41
C CYS A 24 19.63 -9.98 9.93
N PHE A 25 19.53 -8.85 9.22
CA PHE A 25 20.67 -8.04 8.84
C PHE A 25 20.59 -6.70 9.59
N SER A 26 21.62 -6.41 10.39
CA SER A 26 21.82 -5.12 11.06
C SER A 26 23.24 -4.68 10.74
N ALA A 27 23.38 -3.77 9.79
CA ALA A 27 24.66 -3.37 9.20
C ALA A 27 24.70 -1.83 9.00
N PRO A 28 25.89 -1.20 8.99
CA PRO A 28 26.02 0.25 8.97
C PRO A 28 25.44 0.92 7.71
N SER A 29 25.21 2.23 7.83
CA SER A 29 24.21 3.04 7.11
C SER A 29 24.35 3.17 5.58
N TRP A 30 25.37 2.55 4.97
CA TRP A 30 25.79 2.77 3.59
C TRP A 30 25.43 1.62 2.61
N PHE A 31 25.01 0.45 3.09
CA PHE A 31 24.63 -0.67 2.22
C PHE A 31 23.16 -0.69 1.78
N LEU A 32 22.91 -1.35 0.64
CA LEU A 32 21.59 -1.83 0.21
C LEU A 32 21.32 -3.19 0.86
N GLY A 33 20.35 -3.27 1.76
CA GLY A 33 19.99 -4.53 2.44
C GLY A 33 19.05 -5.39 1.59
N GLY A 34 19.44 -6.63 1.29
CA GLY A 34 18.66 -7.58 0.48
C GLY A 34 18.44 -8.92 1.18
N SER A 35 17.29 -9.55 0.96
CA SER A 35 17.01 -10.93 1.41
C SER A 35 16.10 -11.67 0.43
N GLN A 36 16.28 -12.99 0.34
CA GLN A 36 15.50 -13.84 -0.56
C GLN A 36 15.24 -15.20 0.08
N GLY A 37 13.99 -15.69 -0.01
CA GLY A 37 13.62 -17.05 0.40
C GLY A 37 13.61 -17.30 1.92
N CYS A 38 13.66 -16.24 2.73
CA CYS A 38 13.67 -16.34 4.19
C CYS A 38 12.26 -16.57 4.75
N ARG A 39 12.12 -17.29 5.86
CA ARG A 39 10.82 -17.34 6.56
C ARG A 39 10.49 -15.94 7.10
N ASP A 40 11.47 -15.32 7.75
CA ASP A 40 11.32 -14.05 8.44
C ASP A 40 12.49 -13.13 8.08
N THR A 41 12.19 -11.87 7.78
CA THR A 41 13.21 -10.84 7.51
C THR A 41 12.95 -9.57 8.30
N ARG A 42 14.00 -9.05 8.95
CA ARG A 42 14.01 -7.72 9.56
C ARG A 42 15.25 -6.94 9.15
N LEU A 43 15.05 -5.72 8.64
CA LEU A 43 16.11 -4.76 8.27
C LEU A 43 15.81 -3.38 8.88
N GLN A 44 16.87 -2.62 9.21
CA GLN A 44 16.75 -1.30 9.85
C GLN A 44 17.93 -0.39 9.46
N GLY A 45 17.68 0.91 9.23
CA GLY A 45 18.74 1.94 9.15
C GLY A 45 19.52 2.09 7.83
N HIS A 46 19.24 1.28 6.81
CA HIS A 46 19.89 1.38 5.48
C HIS A 46 19.34 2.50 4.59
N ARG A 47 20.13 2.95 3.60
CA ARG A 47 19.64 3.85 2.53
C ARG A 47 18.50 3.20 1.72
N GLY A 48 18.60 1.91 1.42
CA GLY A 48 17.56 1.13 0.74
C GLY A 48 17.50 -0.31 1.24
N ALA A 49 16.30 -0.90 1.23
CA ALA A 49 16.07 -2.28 1.67
C ALA A 49 15.05 -3.03 0.79
N GLY A 50 15.30 -4.31 0.52
CA GLY A 50 14.48 -5.15 -0.36
C GLY A 50 14.31 -6.59 0.14
N THR A 51 13.12 -7.16 -0.02
CA THR A 51 12.87 -8.59 0.27
C THR A 51 12.13 -9.29 -0.87
N ARG A 52 12.43 -10.58 -1.08
CA ARG A 52 11.79 -11.42 -2.10
C ARG A 52 11.42 -12.81 -1.57
N SER A 53 10.19 -13.23 -1.82
CA SER A 53 9.69 -14.57 -1.49
C SER A 53 9.82 -14.92 0.01
N CYS A 54 9.56 -13.95 0.90
CA CYS A 54 9.63 -14.16 2.35
C CYS A 54 8.23 -14.37 2.97
N ARG A 55 8.09 -15.20 4.02
CA ARG A 55 6.77 -15.33 4.68
C ARG A 55 6.42 -14.05 5.44
N TYR A 56 7.35 -13.51 6.22
CA TYR A 56 7.20 -12.24 6.95
C TYR A 56 8.35 -11.26 6.63
N THR A 57 8.02 -9.98 6.45
CA THR A 57 9.00 -8.90 6.25
C THR A 57 8.68 -7.69 7.10
N ARG A 58 9.69 -7.15 7.79
CA ARG A 58 9.63 -5.87 8.50
C ARG A 58 10.84 -4.99 8.18
N LEU A 59 10.62 -3.85 7.51
CA LEU A 59 11.66 -2.87 7.17
C LEU A 59 11.36 -1.54 7.90
N GLN A 60 12.38 -0.88 8.46
CA GLN A 60 12.21 0.35 9.24
C GLN A 60 13.34 1.38 9.02
N GLY A 61 13.00 2.65 8.82
CA GLY A 61 13.98 3.74 8.77
C GLY A 61 14.93 3.65 7.56
N HIS A 62 14.35 3.72 6.36
CA HIS A 62 15.10 3.65 5.09
C HIS A 62 14.66 4.74 4.12
N THR A 63 15.51 5.20 3.21
CA THR A 63 15.05 6.14 2.17
C THR A 63 14.08 5.44 1.20
N GLY A 64 14.40 4.21 0.78
CA GLY A 64 13.54 3.36 -0.03
C GLY A 64 13.34 1.96 0.57
N ALA A 65 12.14 1.40 0.46
CA ALA A 65 11.84 0.03 0.93
C ALA A 65 10.95 -0.74 -0.05
N GLY A 66 11.24 -2.02 -0.28
CA GLY A 66 10.51 -2.86 -1.25
C GLY A 66 10.31 -4.30 -0.79
N SER A 67 9.17 -4.91 -1.15
CA SER A 67 8.94 -6.35 -0.95
C SER A 67 8.19 -6.98 -2.13
N HIS A 68 8.58 -8.18 -2.53
CA HIS A 68 7.95 -8.90 -3.63
C HIS A 68 7.66 -10.38 -3.31
N GLY A 69 6.42 -10.82 -3.52
CA GLY A 69 6.04 -12.23 -3.35
C GLY A 69 6.00 -12.68 -1.89
N CYS A 70 5.70 -11.77 -0.95
CA CYS A 70 5.75 -12.05 0.48
C CYS A 70 4.37 -12.41 1.05
N GLY A 71 4.33 -13.18 2.15
CA GLY A 71 3.08 -13.38 2.89
C GLY A 71 2.62 -12.05 3.51
N ASP A 72 3.38 -11.57 4.48
CA ASP A 72 3.08 -10.39 5.27
C ASP A 72 4.23 -9.38 5.17
N THR A 73 3.91 -8.11 4.91
CA THR A 73 4.91 -7.04 4.79
C THR A 73 4.52 -5.82 5.61
N ARG A 74 5.44 -5.35 6.44
CA ARG A 74 5.32 -4.09 7.20
C ARG A 74 6.52 -3.17 6.94
N LEU A 75 6.27 -2.00 6.33
CA LEU A 75 7.27 -0.97 6.06
C LEU A 75 6.92 0.30 6.88
N GLN A 76 7.91 0.93 7.52
CA GLN A 76 7.69 2.07 8.44
C GLN A 76 8.81 3.12 8.39
N GLY A 77 8.44 4.40 8.23
CA GLY A 77 9.38 5.51 8.24
C GLY A 77 10.31 5.50 7.02
N HIS A 78 9.76 5.82 5.85
CA HIS A 78 10.49 5.80 4.58
C HIS A 78 10.21 7.04 3.72
N ARG A 79 11.08 7.39 2.78
CA ARG A 79 10.71 8.40 1.77
C ARG A 79 9.78 7.77 0.72
N GLY A 80 10.15 6.60 0.21
CA GLY A 80 9.32 5.79 -0.69
C GLY A 80 9.22 4.33 -0.21
N ALA A 81 8.04 3.72 -0.35
CA ALA A 81 7.87 2.29 -0.09
C ALA A 81 6.92 1.61 -1.09
N GLY A 82 7.21 0.36 -1.45
CA GLY A 82 6.43 -0.41 -2.41
C GLY A 82 6.28 -1.89 -2.05
N THR A 83 5.13 -2.48 -2.35
CA THR A 83 4.95 -3.95 -2.29
C THR A 83 4.31 -4.49 -3.57
N ARG A 84 4.66 -5.72 -3.94
CA ARG A 84 4.10 -6.41 -5.09
C ARG A 84 3.82 -7.88 -4.80
N SER A 85 2.62 -8.34 -5.12
CA SER A 85 2.21 -9.75 -4.97
C SER A 85 2.32 -10.24 -3.52
N CYS A 86 1.83 -9.43 -2.56
CA CYS A 86 1.84 -9.78 -1.14
C CYS A 86 0.45 -10.12 -0.62
N ARG A 87 0.31 -11.07 0.32
CA ARG A 87 -1.01 -11.37 0.91
C ARG A 87 -1.49 -10.20 1.77
N TYR A 88 -0.65 -9.72 2.70
CA TYR A 88 -0.93 -8.59 3.58
C TYR A 88 0.17 -7.53 3.47
N THR A 89 -0.22 -6.27 3.28
CA THR A 89 0.70 -5.11 3.27
C THR A 89 0.26 -4.03 4.26
N ARG A 90 1.20 -3.54 5.07
CA ARG A 90 1.04 -2.36 5.93
C ARG A 90 2.19 -1.37 5.73
N LEU A 91 1.87 -0.15 5.28
CA LEU A 91 2.81 0.94 5.04
C LEU A 91 2.47 2.14 5.94
N GLN A 92 3.43 2.68 6.69
CA GLN A 92 3.18 3.77 7.64
C GLN A 92 4.26 4.87 7.61
N GLY A 93 3.83 6.12 7.48
CA GLY A 93 4.71 7.29 7.56
C GLY A 93 5.71 7.34 6.40
N HIS A 94 5.23 7.55 5.16
CA HIS A 94 6.11 7.74 4.01
C HIS A 94 5.74 8.97 3.17
N THR A 95 6.67 9.50 2.38
CA THR A 95 6.30 10.53 1.40
C THR A 95 5.46 9.92 0.28
N GLY A 96 5.89 8.78 -0.26
CA GLY A 96 5.16 7.99 -1.26
C GLY A 96 5.03 6.53 -0.88
N ALA A 97 3.85 5.93 -1.14
CA ALA A 97 3.58 4.53 -0.85
C ALA A 97 2.75 3.86 -1.95
N GLY A 98 3.14 2.64 -2.34
CA GLY A 98 2.50 1.86 -3.40
C GLY A 98 2.28 0.39 -3.06
N SER A 99 1.22 -0.22 -3.58
CA SER A 99 1.00 -1.67 -3.51
C SER A 99 0.33 -2.21 -4.77
N HIS A 100 0.80 -3.36 -5.27
CA HIS A 100 0.25 -3.96 -6.49
C HIS A 100 0.02 -5.47 -6.38
N GLY A 101 -1.18 -5.93 -6.73
CA GLY A 101 -1.50 -7.37 -6.76
C GLY A 101 -1.56 -7.99 -5.38
N CYS A 102 -2.06 -7.26 -4.37
CA CYS A 102 -2.06 -7.70 -2.98
C CYS A 102 -3.45 -8.20 -2.53
N GLY A 103 -3.50 -9.08 -1.53
CA GLY A 103 -4.78 -9.43 -0.90
C GLY A 103 -5.34 -8.21 -0.17
N ASP A 104 -4.67 -7.84 0.90
CA ASP A 104 -5.06 -6.78 1.83
C ASP A 104 -3.96 -5.72 1.92
N THR A 105 -4.36 -4.45 1.90
CA THR A 105 -3.42 -3.33 1.84
C THR A 105 -3.87 -2.18 2.73
N ARG A 106 -3.00 -1.73 3.65
CA ARG A 106 -3.23 -0.58 4.53
C ARG A 106 -2.07 0.43 4.43
N LEU A 107 -2.36 1.65 3.97
CA LEU A 107 -1.42 2.78 3.99
C LEU A 107 -1.95 3.84 4.96
N GLN A 108 -1.08 4.40 5.82
CA GLN A 108 -1.44 5.44 6.79
C GLN A 108 -0.36 6.53 6.93
N GLY A 109 -0.75 7.80 6.79
CA GLY A 109 0.13 8.96 6.98
C GLY A 109 1.14 9.12 5.84
N HIS A 110 0.68 9.50 4.64
CA HIS A 110 1.57 9.66 3.47
C HIS A 110 1.22 10.85 2.59
N ARG A 111 2.18 11.52 1.96
CA ARG A 111 1.85 12.61 1.00
C ARG A 111 1.12 12.07 -0.22
N GLY A 112 1.62 10.98 -0.82
CA GLY A 112 0.98 10.25 -1.91
C GLY A 112 0.84 8.76 -1.60
N ALA A 113 -0.31 8.17 -1.95
CA ALA A 113 -0.62 6.76 -1.74
C ALA A 113 -1.37 6.16 -2.92
N GLY A 114 -0.99 4.94 -3.35
CA GLY A 114 -1.62 4.25 -4.48
C GLY A 114 -1.73 2.74 -4.31
N THR A 115 -2.85 2.16 -4.75
CA THR A 115 -3.02 0.70 -4.85
C THR A 115 -3.54 0.29 -6.22
N ARG A 116 -3.12 -0.89 -6.69
CA ARG A 116 -3.59 -1.47 -7.96
C ARG A 116 -3.81 -2.97 -7.84
N SER A 117 -4.99 -3.45 -8.26
CA SER A 117 -5.33 -4.88 -8.27
C SER A 117 -5.25 -5.51 -6.88
N CYS A 118 -5.90 -4.87 -5.88
CA CYS A 118 -5.95 -5.39 -4.51
C CYS A 118 -7.36 -5.86 -4.13
N ARG A 119 -7.51 -6.92 -3.33
CA ARG A 119 -8.86 -7.33 -2.87
C ARG A 119 -9.43 -6.29 -1.89
N TYR A 120 -8.68 -5.93 -0.86
CA TYR A 120 -9.06 -4.93 0.14
C TYR A 120 -8.00 -3.83 0.24
N THR A 121 -8.44 -2.57 0.16
CA THR A 121 -7.58 -1.38 0.32
C THR A 121 -8.12 -0.44 1.39
N ARG A 122 -7.26 -0.01 2.32
CA ARG A 122 -7.52 1.06 3.28
C ARG A 122 -6.42 2.12 3.26
N LEU A 123 -6.81 3.35 2.95
CA LEU A 123 -5.95 4.52 2.80
C LEU A 123 -6.40 5.59 3.81
N GLN A 124 -5.49 6.12 4.63
CA GLN A 124 -5.81 7.04 5.73
C GLN A 124 -4.76 8.15 5.90
N GLY A 125 -5.22 9.41 6.00
CA GLY A 125 -4.35 10.57 6.28
C GLY A 125 -3.33 10.79 5.16
N HIS A 126 -3.80 11.32 4.03
CA HIS A 126 -2.97 11.54 2.85
C HIS A 126 -3.20 12.90 2.18
N THR A 127 -2.24 13.44 1.44
CA THR A 127 -2.54 14.59 0.57
C THR A 127 -3.29 14.10 -0.68
N GLY A 128 -2.73 13.12 -1.39
CA GLY A 128 -3.35 12.46 -2.53
C GLY A 128 -3.40 10.94 -2.36
N ALA A 129 -4.53 10.31 -2.70
CA ALA A 129 -4.72 8.88 -2.56
C ALA A 129 -5.53 8.27 -3.73
N GLY A 130 -5.06 7.14 -4.26
CA GLY A 130 -5.66 6.47 -5.43
C GLY A 130 -5.81 4.96 -5.27
N SER A 131 -6.81 4.37 -5.91
CA SER A 131 -6.98 2.92 -6.00
C SER A 131 -7.56 2.50 -7.35
N HIS A 132 -7.03 1.44 -7.95
CA HIS A 132 -7.49 0.97 -9.26
C HIS A 132 -7.64 -0.55 -9.34
N GLY A 133 -8.81 -1.03 -9.80
CA GLY A 133 -9.05 -2.46 -10.02
C GLY A 133 -9.16 -3.24 -8.72
N CYS A 134 -9.77 -2.67 -7.68
CA CYS A 134 -9.84 -3.27 -6.35
C CYS A 134 -11.23 -3.86 -6.04
N GLY A 135 -11.30 -4.85 -5.16
CA GLY A 135 -12.60 -5.32 -4.64
C GLY A 135 -13.26 -4.21 -3.82
N ASP A 136 -12.65 -3.92 -2.68
CA ASP A 136 -13.14 -2.97 -1.70
C ASP A 136 -12.09 -1.89 -1.43
N THR A 137 -12.50 -0.62 -1.49
CA THR A 137 -11.62 0.53 -1.22
C THR A 137 -12.22 1.45 -0.16
N ARG A 138 -11.47 1.73 0.90
CA ARG A 138 -11.78 2.78 1.88
C ARG A 138 -10.69 3.85 1.91
N LEU A 139 -11.09 5.08 1.66
CA LEU A 139 -10.28 6.31 1.67
C LEU A 139 -10.80 7.24 2.76
N GLN A 140 -9.93 7.82 3.58
CA GLN A 140 -10.32 8.67 4.72
C GLN A 140 -9.31 9.78 5.04
N GLY A 141 -9.77 11.04 5.09
CA GLY A 141 -8.96 12.18 5.52
C GLY A 141 -7.90 12.53 4.48
N HIS A 142 -8.34 13.06 3.32
CA HIS A 142 -7.47 13.35 2.18
C HIS A 142 -7.75 14.72 1.55
N ARG A 143 -6.76 15.38 0.94
CA ARG A 143 -7.05 16.57 0.12
C ARG A 143 -7.69 16.14 -1.22
N GLY A 144 -7.10 15.16 -1.89
CA GLY A 144 -7.64 14.53 -3.10
C GLY A 144 -7.71 13.01 -2.98
N ALA A 145 -8.82 12.41 -3.41
CA ALA A 145 -9.03 10.96 -3.37
C ALA A 145 -9.70 10.45 -4.66
N GLY A 146 -9.23 9.32 -5.20
CA GLY A 146 -9.75 8.75 -6.44
C GLY A 146 -9.85 7.22 -6.44
N THR A 147 -10.94 6.68 -6.99
CA THR A 147 -11.07 5.25 -7.30
C THR A 147 -11.45 5.01 -8.75
N ARG A 148 -10.98 3.90 -9.32
CA ARG A 148 -11.36 3.46 -10.67
C ARG A 148 -11.51 1.94 -10.74
N SER A 149 -12.63 1.47 -11.30
CA SER A 149 -12.90 0.04 -11.48
C SER A 149 -12.88 -0.74 -10.17
N CYS A 150 -13.60 -0.25 -9.15
CA CYS A 150 -13.71 -0.92 -7.85
C CYS A 150 -15.12 -1.48 -7.63
N ARG A 151 -15.27 -2.64 -6.97
CA ARG A 151 -16.63 -3.16 -6.66
C ARG A 151 -17.31 -2.27 -5.62
N TYR A 152 -16.65 -2.01 -4.50
CA TYR A 152 -17.14 -1.14 -3.43
C TYR A 152 -16.14 -0.02 -3.12
N THR A 153 -16.62 1.22 -3.05
CA THR A 153 -15.82 2.39 -2.67
C THR A 153 -16.47 3.15 -1.52
N ARG A 154 -15.68 3.51 -0.50
CA ARG A 154 -16.05 4.44 0.57
C ARG A 154 -15.02 5.55 0.69
N LEU A 155 -15.44 6.78 0.47
CA LEU A 155 -14.67 8.02 0.53
C LEU A 155 -15.21 8.86 1.71
N GLN A 156 -14.34 9.36 2.59
CA GLN A 156 -14.74 10.12 3.80
C GLN A 156 -13.78 11.27 4.13
N GLY A 157 -14.32 12.49 4.31
CA GLY A 157 -13.54 13.65 4.75
C GLY A 157 -12.48 14.07 3.72
N HIS A 158 -12.92 14.67 2.61
CA HIS A 158 -12.06 15.03 1.49
C HIS A 158 -12.31 16.44 0.96
N THR A 159 -11.28 17.13 0.47
CA THR A 159 -11.53 18.38 -0.28
C THR A 159 -12.10 18.05 -1.66
N GLY A 160 -11.49 17.11 -2.39
CA GLY A 160 -12.01 16.56 -3.65
C GLY A 160 -11.99 15.04 -3.67
N ALA A 161 -13.06 14.42 -4.18
CA ALA A 161 -13.22 12.97 -4.24
C ALA A 161 -13.83 12.53 -5.59
N GLY A 162 -13.26 11.49 -6.20
CA GLY A 162 -13.71 10.95 -7.49
C GLY A 162 -13.86 9.42 -7.50
N SER A 163 -14.87 8.91 -8.19
CA SER A 163 -15.01 7.47 -8.48
C SER A 163 -15.46 7.22 -9.92
N HIS A 164 -14.85 6.24 -10.60
CA HIS A 164 -15.19 5.91 -11.98
C HIS A 164 -15.29 4.41 -12.24
N GLY A 165 -16.40 3.97 -12.84
CA GLY A 165 -16.59 2.56 -13.22
C GLY A 165 -16.72 1.63 -12.00
N CYS A 166 -17.36 2.09 -10.93
CA CYS A 166 -17.49 1.32 -9.69
C CYS A 166 -18.87 0.65 -9.58
N GLY A 167 -18.99 -0.44 -8.81
CA GLY A 167 -20.29 -0.99 -8.46
C GLY A 167 -21.04 -0.01 -7.55
N ASP A 168 -20.54 0.12 -6.33
CA ASP A 168 -21.12 0.93 -5.28
C ASP A 168 -20.13 2.00 -4.81
N THR A 169 -20.61 3.23 -4.67
CA THR A 169 -19.81 4.36 -4.17
C THR A 169 -20.54 5.09 -3.05
N ARG A 170 -19.94 5.15 -1.86
CA ARG A 170 -20.35 6.06 -0.78
C ARG A 170 -19.33 7.18 -0.63
N LEU A 171 -19.78 8.41 -0.77
CA LEU A 171 -19.03 9.63 -0.47
C LEU A 171 -19.63 10.28 0.79
N GLN A 172 -18.80 10.89 1.63
CA GLN A 172 -19.26 11.57 2.85
C GLN A 172 -18.32 12.71 3.28
N GLY A 173 -18.87 13.91 3.49
CA GLY A 173 -18.10 15.06 4.00
C GLY A 173 -17.07 15.55 2.98
N HIS A 174 -17.50 16.11 1.84
CA HIS A 174 -16.58 16.61 0.80
C HIS A 174 -16.91 18.01 0.27
N ARG A 175 -15.87 18.78 -0.07
CA ARG A 175 -16.01 20.07 -0.78
C ARG A 175 -16.13 19.93 -2.30
N GLY A 176 -16.08 18.70 -2.82
CA GLY A 176 -16.25 18.39 -4.22
C GLY A 176 -16.29 16.88 -4.41
N ALA A 177 -17.36 16.37 -5.02
CA ALA A 177 -17.57 14.94 -5.24
C ALA A 177 -17.95 14.66 -6.70
N GLY A 178 -17.26 13.72 -7.34
CA GLY A 178 -17.53 13.27 -8.71
C GLY A 178 -17.75 11.77 -8.78
N THR A 179 -18.83 11.31 -9.42
CA THR A 179 -18.98 9.90 -9.83
C THR A 179 -19.32 9.78 -11.31
N ARG A 180 -18.70 8.81 -12.00
CA ARG A 180 -19.00 8.53 -13.41
C ARG A 180 -19.12 7.03 -13.65
N SER A 181 -20.20 6.59 -14.29
CA SER A 181 -20.45 5.17 -14.59
C SER A 181 -20.37 4.28 -13.34
N CYS A 182 -20.94 4.74 -12.22
CA CYS A 182 -21.13 3.93 -11.02
C CYS A 182 -22.56 3.40 -10.99
N ARG A 183 -22.79 2.13 -10.60
CA ARG A 183 -24.14 1.55 -10.55
C ARG A 183 -24.98 2.14 -9.41
N TYR A 184 -24.37 2.30 -8.24
CA TYR A 184 -24.99 2.93 -7.08
C TYR A 184 -24.08 3.99 -6.49
N THR A 185 -24.64 5.17 -6.22
CA THR A 185 -23.93 6.29 -5.58
C THR A 185 -24.76 6.83 -4.42
N ARG A 186 -24.16 6.91 -3.23
CA ARG A 186 -24.70 7.69 -2.09
C ARG A 186 -23.75 8.83 -1.75
N LEU A 187 -24.32 10.01 -1.65
CA LEU A 187 -23.69 11.27 -1.27
C LEU A 187 -24.25 11.71 0.09
N GLN A 188 -23.43 12.26 0.98
CA GLN A 188 -23.86 12.81 2.27
C GLN A 188 -22.94 13.94 2.75
N GLY A 189 -23.49 15.15 2.97
CA GLY A 189 -22.72 16.31 3.47
C GLY A 189 -21.67 16.79 2.48
N HIS A 190 -22.10 17.39 1.37
CA HIS A 190 -21.22 17.88 0.32
C HIS A 190 -21.55 19.31 -0.11
N MET A 191 -20.53 20.10 -0.46
CA MET A 191 -20.68 21.40 -1.11
C MET A 191 -20.24 21.30 -2.57
N GLY A 192 -21.15 20.87 -3.44
CA GLY A 192 -20.90 20.64 -4.86
C GLY A 192 -20.63 19.17 -5.20
N ALA A 193 -21.50 18.59 -6.02
CA ALA A 193 -21.39 17.20 -6.48
C ALA A 193 -21.85 17.05 -7.93
N GLY A 194 -21.14 16.22 -8.71
CA GLY A 194 -21.51 15.83 -10.06
C GLY A 194 -21.62 14.31 -10.19
N THR A 195 -22.77 13.82 -10.67
CA THR A 195 -23.00 12.39 -10.91
C THR A 195 -23.37 12.17 -12.36
N HIS A 196 -22.51 11.48 -13.11
CA HIS A 196 -22.74 11.18 -14.52
C HIS A 196 -22.87 9.67 -14.73
N VAL A 197 -24.10 9.17 -14.63
CA VAL A 197 -24.44 7.78 -14.93
C VAL A 197 -24.65 7.69 -16.45
N SER A 198 -23.98 6.75 -17.13
CA SER A 198 -24.38 6.38 -18.50
C SER A 198 -25.80 5.80 -18.43
N PRO A 199 -26.73 6.16 -19.32
CA PRO A 199 -28.17 6.00 -19.08
C PRO A 199 -28.60 4.55 -18.75
N ALA A 200 -28.74 4.29 -17.43
CA ALA A 200 -29.33 3.10 -16.79
C ALA A 200 -29.63 3.26 -15.25
N LEU A 201 -29.99 4.49 -14.76
CA LEU A 201 -30.59 4.85 -13.41
C LEU A 201 -29.70 4.74 -12.12
N PRO A 202 -30.14 5.03 -10.84
CA PRO A 202 -30.98 6.10 -10.20
C PRO A 202 -30.35 6.83 -8.92
N PRO A 203 -31.01 7.82 -8.25
CA PRO A 203 -30.51 8.50 -7.02
C PRO A 203 -31.39 8.41 -5.74
N VAL A 204 -30.80 8.10 -4.57
CA VAL A 204 -31.46 8.28 -3.24
C VAL A 204 -30.72 9.34 -2.43
N CYS A 205 -31.34 10.51 -2.27
CA CYS A 205 -30.87 11.61 -1.43
C CYS A 205 -31.47 11.51 -0.02
N TYR A 206 -30.59 11.57 0.99
CA TYR A 206 -30.86 11.84 2.40
C TYR A 206 -29.72 12.71 2.93
#